data_AF-A0A5C4Y9J7-F1
#
_entry.id   AF-A0A5C4Y9J7-F1
#
_cell.length_a   1.000
_cell.length_b   1.000
_cell.length_c   1.000
_cell.angle_alpha   90.00
_cell.angle_beta   90.00
_cell.angle_gamma   90.00
#
_symmetry.space_group_name_H-M   'P 1'
#
loop_
_entity.id
_entity.type
_entity.pdbx_description
1 polymer ?
#
loop_
_entity_poly.entity_id
_entity_poly.type
_entity_poly.pdbx_seq_one_letter_code
_entity_poly.pdbx_strand_id
1 'polypeptide(L)'
;MKLVLSLATALLLTSALATEAVSESNLTGLKLPKGAIEVTDQKAIADMADYIEEVAGGMGGSCEYSEFLVWLDSDPNVIADALGKTIVAAKFEIKDIDAGEISKDSTYEEFSMISSKEKYAAVWVDSPDSVVLGWCNVVK
;
A
#
# COMPACT_ATOMS: atom_id res chain seq x y z
N MET A 1 60.49 23.82 8.39
CA MET A 1 59.60 22.78 7.82
C MET A 1 58.60 22.38 8.88
N LYS A 2 57.31 22.73 8.73
CA LYS A 2 56.17 22.14 9.46
C LYS A 2 54.92 22.44 8.62
N LEU A 3 54.62 21.52 7.70
CA LEU A 3 53.37 21.47 6.96
C LEU A 3 52.26 21.13 7.96
N VAL A 4 51.28 22.01 8.12
CA VAL A 4 50.03 21.66 8.83
C VAL A 4 48.98 21.45 7.75
N LEU A 5 48.79 20.19 7.39
CA LEU A 5 47.74 19.71 6.49
C LEU A 5 46.40 19.88 7.24
N SER A 6 45.59 20.87 6.87
CA SER A 6 44.20 20.94 7.34
C SER A 6 43.36 20.01 6.45
N LEU A 7 43.00 18.85 7.02
CA LEU A 7 42.11 17.87 6.42
C LEU A 7 40.70 18.46 6.38
N ALA A 8 40.20 18.79 5.19
CA ALA A 8 38.81 19.13 4.96
C ALA A 8 37.98 17.84 4.98
N THR A 9 37.38 17.51 6.12
CA THR A 9 36.40 16.43 6.24
C THR A 9 35.05 16.94 5.76
N ALA A 10 34.83 16.91 4.45
CA ALA A 10 33.50 17.08 3.88
C ALA A 10 32.69 15.80 4.15
N LEU A 11 31.94 15.82 5.26
CA LEU A 11 30.94 14.81 5.58
C LEU A 11 29.78 14.94 4.58
N LEU A 12 29.90 14.28 3.43
CA LEU A 12 28.78 14.06 2.52
C LEU A 12 27.84 13.05 3.18
N LEU A 13 26.94 13.56 4.03
CA LEU A 13 25.77 12.82 4.47
C LEU A 13 24.91 12.57 3.23
N THR A 14 25.01 11.36 2.70
CA THR A 14 24.08 10.84 1.70
C THR A 14 22.70 10.86 2.32
N SER A 15 21.91 11.87 1.97
CA SER A 15 20.49 11.95 2.27
C SER A 15 19.81 10.71 1.70
N ALA A 16 19.50 9.75 2.56
CA ALA A 16 18.51 8.73 2.26
C ALA A 16 17.24 9.48 1.82
N LEU A 17 16.77 9.20 0.62
CA LEU A 17 15.51 9.73 0.12
C LEU A 17 14.41 9.17 1.01
N ALA A 18 13.99 9.94 2.02
CA ALA A 18 12.78 9.65 2.75
C ALA A 18 11.62 9.89 1.77
N THR A 19 11.00 8.82 1.27
CA THR A 19 9.73 8.93 0.55
C THR A 19 8.71 9.53 1.52
N GLU A 20 8.18 10.70 1.18
CA GLU A 20 7.21 11.39 2.04
C GLU A 20 5.93 10.56 2.15
N ALA A 21 5.36 10.50 3.35
CA ALA A 21 4.10 9.79 3.55
C ALA A 21 2.96 10.51 2.82
N VAL A 22 2.11 9.74 2.13
CA VAL A 22 0.90 10.21 1.44
C VAL A 22 -0.29 10.21 2.40
N SER A 23 -1.22 11.14 2.21
CA SER A 23 -2.43 11.28 3.05
C SER A 23 -3.73 10.96 2.32
N GLU A 24 -3.67 10.78 1.00
CA GLU A 24 -4.80 10.51 0.13
C GLU A 24 -4.37 9.52 -0.95
N SER A 25 -5.27 8.61 -1.31
CA SER A 25 -5.07 7.64 -2.37
C SER A 25 -5.23 8.31 -3.73
N ASN A 26 -4.25 8.12 -4.62
CA ASN A 26 -4.32 8.57 -6.01
C ASN A 26 -5.37 7.77 -6.81
N LEU A 27 -5.63 6.52 -6.41
CA LEU A 27 -6.61 5.64 -7.06
C LEU A 27 -8.06 5.97 -6.68
N THR A 28 -8.32 6.18 -5.39
CA THR A 28 -9.68 6.22 -4.83
C THR A 28 -10.08 7.60 -4.31
N GLY A 29 -9.14 8.52 -4.12
CA GLY A 29 -9.35 9.79 -3.44
C GLY A 29 -9.67 9.63 -1.94
N LEU A 30 -9.55 8.43 -1.39
CA LEU A 30 -9.79 8.20 0.04
C LEU A 30 -8.66 8.78 0.87
N LYS A 31 -9.03 9.36 2.02
CA LYS A 31 -8.05 9.70 3.05
C LYS A 31 -7.41 8.41 3.58
N LEU A 32 -6.08 8.42 3.63
CA LEU A 32 -5.28 7.29 4.09
C LEU A 32 -4.93 7.44 5.57
N PRO A 33 -4.82 6.32 6.32
CA PRO A 33 -4.21 6.32 7.64
C PRO A 33 -2.81 6.95 7.60
N LYS A 34 -2.44 7.67 8.66
CA LYS A 34 -1.16 8.38 8.75
C LYS A 34 0.01 7.40 8.56
N GLY A 35 1.01 7.82 7.79
CA GLY A 35 2.24 7.04 7.58
C GLY A 35 2.19 6.12 6.36
N ALA A 36 1.17 6.24 5.51
CA ALA A 36 1.11 5.54 4.25
C ALA A 36 2.26 5.99 3.35
N ILE A 37 3.01 5.04 2.79
CA ILE A 37 4.08 5.29 1.82
C ILE A 37 3.62 4.66 0.51
N GLU A 38 3.54 5.46 -0.55
CA GLU A 38 3.27 4.94 -1.89
C GLU A 38 4.51 4.25 -2.47
N VAL A 39 4.35 3.03 -2.95
CA VAL A 39 5.42 2.24 -3.56
C VAL A 39 5.27 2.27 -5.07
N THR A 40 6.13 3.02 -5.75
CA THR A 40 6.10 3.16 -7.22
C THR A 40 7.20 2.38 -7.93
N ASP A 41 8.11 1.75 -7.18
CA ASP A 41 9.16 0.91 -7.75
C ASP A 41 8.54 -0.33 -8.39
N GLN A 42 8.57 -0.37 -9.72
CA GLN A 42 7.93 -1.41 -10.53
C GLN A 42 8.44 -2.82 -10.22
N LYS A 43 9.71 -2.94 -9.80
CA LYS A 43 10.27 -4.24 -9.46
C LYS A 43 9.79 -4.70 -8.09
N ALA A 44 9.61 -3.79 -7.14
CA ALA A 44 9.11 -4.10 -5.80
C ALA A 44 7.64 -4.52 -5.82
N ILE A 45 6.83 -3.98 -6.73
CA ILE A 45 5.38 -4.23 -6.78
C ILE A 45 4.97 -5.35 -7.74
N ALA A 46 5.87 -5.88 -8.57
CA ALA A 46 5.52 -6.79 -9.67
C ALA A 46 4.67 -7.99 -9.22
N ASP A 47 5.11 -8.72 -8.19
CA ASP A 47 4.41 -9.91 -7.71
C ASP A 47 3.01 -9.57 -7.16
N MET A 48 2.88 -8.43 -6.47
CA MET A 48 1.58 -7.98 -5.95
C MET A 48 0.67 -7.45 -7.06
N ALA A 49 1.24 -6.83 -8.09
CA ALA A 49 0.51 -6.36 -9.26
C ALA A 49 -0.10 -7.52 -10.06
N ASP A 50 0.69 -8.57 -10.29
CA ASP A 50 0.21 -9.80 -10.94
C ASP A 50 -0.93 -10.44 -10.13
N TYR A 51 -0.78 -10.48 -8.80
CA TYR A 51 -1.81 -11.04 -7.93
C TYR A 51 -3.11 -10.21 -7.91
N ILE A 52 -3.01 -8.89 -7.90
CA ILE A 52 -4.20 -8.02 -7.99
C ILE A 52 -4.90 -8.18 -9.34
N GLU A 53 -4.18 -8.38 -10.43
CA GLU A 53 -4.78 -8.68 -11.75
C GLU A 53 -5.60 -9.99 -11.68
N GLU A 54 -5.11 -11.01 -10.99
CA GLU A 54 -5.86 -12.26 -10.77
C GLU A 54 -7.14 -12.02 -9.96
N VAL A 55 -7.08 -11.23 -8.87
CA VAL A 55 -8.27 -10.87 -8.07
C VAL A 55 -9.28 -10.07 -8.89
N ALA A 56 -8.82 -9.10 -9.69
CA ALA A 56 -9.67 -8.34 -10.61
C ALA A 56 -10.33 -9.27 -11.66
N GLY A 57 -9.58 -10.24 -12.18
CA GLY A 57 -10.08 -11.31 -13.03
C GLY A 57 -11.16 -12.16 -12.37
N GLY A 58 -10.97 -12.54 -11.10
CA GLY A 58 -11.97 -13.23 -10.27
C GLY A 58 -13.25 -12.42 -10.08
N MET A 59 -13.16 -11.09 -10.06
CA MET A 59 -14.29 -10.16 -10.05
C MET A 59 -14.96 -9.98 -11.43
N GLY A 60 -14.46 -10.64 -12.47
CA GLY A 60 -14.99 -10.58 -13.83
C GLY A 60 -14.61 -9.31 -14.59
N GLY A 61 -13.43 -8.76 -14.32
CA GLY A 61 -12.86 -7.60 -15.02
C GLY A 61 -11.35 -7.68 -15.15
N SER A 62 -10.71 -6.54 -15.45
CA SER A 62 -9.25 -6.38 -15.47
C SER A 62 -8.84 -5.14 -14.68
N CYS A 63 -7.59 -5.11 -14.25
CA CYS A 63 -7.01 -3.98 -13.54
C CYS A 63 -6.60 -2.87 -14.53
N GLU A 64 -7.18 -1.67 -14.43
CA GLU A 64 -6.80 -0.55 -15.31
C GLU A 64 -5.65 0.28 -14.71
N TYR A 65 -5.77 0.65 -13.43
CA TYR A 65 -4.76 1.40 -12.69
C TYR A 65 -4.67 0.86 -11.25
N SER A 66 -3.45 0.54 -10.82
CA SER A 66 -3.16 0.04 -9.48
C SER A 66 -2.35 1.02 -8.65
N GLU A 67 -2.57 0.99 -7.34
CA GLU A 67 -1.81 1.74 -6.34
C GLU A 67 -1.37 0.78 -5.24
N PHE A 68 -0.16 0.98 -4.73
CA PHE A 68 0.47 0.14 -3.71
C PHE A 68 0.95 1.02 -2.55
N LEU A 69 0.52 0.67 -1.35
CA LEU A 69 0.72 1.44 -0.13
C LEU A 69 1.33 0.55 0.94
N VAL A 70 2.24 1.12 1.72
CA VAL A 70 2.87 0.46 2.86
C VAL A 70 2.80 1.35 4.09
N TRP A 71 2.46 0.78 5.24
CA TRP A 71 2.66 1.38 6.56
C TRP A 71 3.73 0.57 7.29
N LEU A 72 4.87 1.19 7.56
CA LEU A 72 5.96 0.58 8.33
C LEU A 72 5.74 0.77 9.82
N ASP A 73 6.18 -0.21 10.63
CA ASP A 73 6.17 -0.17 12.10
C ASP A 73 4.78 0.21 12.70
N SER A 74 3.71 -0.27 12.05
CA SER A 74 2.33 0.11 12.36
C SER A 74 1.49 -1.10 12.76
N ASP A 75 0.57 -0.92 13.71
CA ASP A 75 -0.37 -1.96 14.13
C ASP A 75 -1.42 -2.20 13.04
N PRO A 76 -1.51 -3.42 12.45
CA PRO A 76 -2.46 -3.73 11.38
C PRO A 76 -3.91 -3.44 11.74
N ASN A 77 -4.31 -3.69 12.98
CA ASN A 77 -5.69 -3.47 13.42
C ASN A 77 -6.04 -1.98 13.43
N VAL A 78 -5.07 -1.14 13.80
CA VAL A 78 -5.25 0.32 13.81
C VAL A 78 -5.36 0.86 12.39
N ILE A 79 -4.53 0.38 11.46
CA ILE A 79 -4.60 0.80 10.05
C ILE A 79 -5.91 0.31 9.43
N ALA A 80 -6.30 -0.94 9.65
CA ALA A 80 -7.53 -1.53 9.13
C ALA A 80 -8.79 -0.79 9.63
N ASP A 81 -8.90 -0.52 10.94
CA ASP A 81 -10.03 0.24 11.49
C ASP A 81 -10.09 1.67 10.93
N ALA A 82 -8.95 2.34 10.79
CA ALA A 82 -8.89 3.69 10.23
C ALA A 82 -9.28 3.71 8.74
N LEU A 83 -8.78 2.78 7.94
CA LEU A 83 -9.09 2.66 6.51
C LEU A 83 -10.55 2.23 6.29
N GLY A 84 -11.03 1.24 7.03
CA GLY A 84 -12.43 0.78 6.94
C GLY A 84 -13.43 1.92 7.20
N LYS A 85 -13.13 2.80 8.16
CA LYS A 85 -13.95 4.00 8.42
C LYS A 85 -13.98 4.96 7.22
N THR A 86 -12.87 5.16 6.52
CA THR A 86 -12.83 6.06 5.35
C THR A 86 -13.55 5.44 4.14
N ILE A 87 -13.38 4.14 3.91
CA ILE A 87 -14.08 3.38 2.86
C ILE A 87 -15.61 3.47 3.05
N VAL A 88 -16.11 3.17 4.25
CA VAL A 88 -17.55 3.22 4.55
C VAL A 88 -18.10 4.65 4.48
N ALA A 89 -17.33 5.65 4.95
CA ALA A 89 -17.72 7.05 4.83
C ALA A 89 -17.89 7.48 3.37
N ALA A 90 -17.06 6.95 2.46
CA ALA A 90 -17.13 7.15 1.02
C ALA A 90 -18.19 6.31 0.30
N LYS A 91 -19.03 5.56 1.05
CA LYS A 91 -20.16 4.77 0.53
C LYS A 91 -19.76 3.59 -0.36
N PHE A 92 -18.57 3.04 -0.15
CA PHE A 92 -18.21 1.73 -0.67
C PHE A 92 -18.76 0.64 0.25
N GLU A 93 -19.31 -0.41 -0.34
CA GLU A 93 -19.50 -1.70 0.32
C GLU A 93 -18.19 -2.49 0.23
N ILE A 94 -17.73 -3.01 1.36
CA ILE A 94 -16.60 -3.95 1.41
C ILE A 94 -17.16 -5.36 1.37
N LYS A 95 -16.58 -6.22 0.53
CA LYS A 95 -16.87 -7.67 0.53
C LYS A 95 -15.59 -8.47 0.46
N ASP A 96 -15.41 -9.29 1.47
CA ASP A 96 -14.32 -10.25 1.58
C ASP A 96 -14.45 -11.28 0.45
N ILE A 97 -13.33 -11.62 -0.18
CA ILE A 97 -13.22 -12.57 -1.28
C ILE A 97 -12.53 -13.84 -0.76
N ASP A 98 -11.35 -13.68 -0.18
CA ASP A 98 -10.57 -14.76 0.43
C ASP A 98 -9.68 -14.20 1.54
N ALA A 99 -9.25 -15.04 2.47
CA ALA A 99 -8.30 -14.67 3.51
C ALA A 99 -7.56 -15.90 4.04
N GLY A 100 -6.35 -15.70 4.52
CA GLY A 100 -5.59 -16.80 5.11
C GLY A 100 -4.30 -16.38 5.80
N GLU A 101 -3.65 -17.37 6.41
CA GLU A 101 -2.35 -17.19 7.05
C GLU A 101 -1.23 -17.39 6.02
N ILE A 102 -0.31 -16.43 5.92
CA ILE A 102 0.97 -16.59 5.20
C ILE A 102 1.97 -17.28 6.11
N SER A 103 2.00 -16.87 7.38
CA SER A 103 2.80 -17.47 8.45
C SER A 103 2.11 -17.26 9.79
N LYS A 104 2.76 -17.69 10.88
CA LYS A 104 2.20 -17.57 12.24
C LYS A 104 1.79 -16.13 12.60
N ASP A 105 2.53 -15.14 12.12
CA ASP A 105 2.38 -13.74 12.50
C ASP A 105 2.04 -12.84 11.29
N SER A 106 1.64 -13.42 10.16
CA SER A 106 1.32 -12.68 8.93
C SER A 106 0.15 -13.31 8.18
N THR A 107 -0.81 -12.49 7.78
CA THR A 107 -2.01 -12.90 7.07
C THR A 107 -2.19 -12.12 5.77
N TYR A 108 -3.07 -12.62 4.92
CA TYR A 108 -3.57 -11.89 3.76
C TYR A 108 -5.09 -11.87 3.76
N GLU A 109 -5.64 -10.85 3.13
CA GLU A 109 -7.05 -10.69 2.83
C GLU A 109 -7.22 -10.13 1.42
N GLU A 110 -8.05 -10.78 0.63
CA GLU A 110 -8.57 -10.28 -0.63
C GLU A 110 -9.97 -9.74 -0.38
N PHE A 111 -10.24 -8.53 -0.84
CA PHE A 111 -11.57 -7.94 -0.73
C PHE A 111 -11.89 -7.04 -1.93
N SER A 112 -13.17 -6.79 -2.12
CA SER A 112 -13.66 -5.81 -3.07
C SER A 112 -14.22 -4.59 -2.36
N MET A 113 -14.04 -3.43 -2.99
CA MET A 113 -14.75 -2.20 -2.64
C MET A 113 -15.66 -1.81 -3.80
N ILE A 114 -16.97 -1.79 -3.56
CA ILE A 114 -17.96 -1.56 -4.62
C ILE A 114 -18.87 -0.39 -4.24
N SER A 115 -18.98 0.58 -5.15
CA SER A 115 -20.00 1.62 -5.11
C SER A 115 -20.91 1.52 -6.34
N SER A 116 -21.87 2.43 -6.44
CA SER A 116 -22.70 2.56 -7.66
C SER A 116 -21.92 3.00 -8.91
N LYS A 117 -20.68 3.51 -8.75
CA LYS A 117 -19.88 4.09 -9.84
C LYS A 117 -18.59 3.33 -10.10
N GLU A 118 -17.98 2.81 -9.05
CA GLU A 118 -16.61 2.32 -9.06
C GLU A 118 -16.53 0.95 -8.39
N LYS A 119 -15.56 0.16 -8.82
CA LYS A 119 -15.25 -1.15 -8.27
C LYS A 119 -13.75 -1.26 -8.14
N TYR A 120 -13.29 -1.77 -7.01
CA TYR A 120 -11.89 -2.01 -6.75
C TYR A 120 -11.68 -3.44 -6.26
N ALA A 121 -10.63 -4.06 -6.77
CA ALA A 121 -10.02 -5.27 -6.20
C ALA A 121 -8.92 -4.82 -5.25
N ALA A 122 -8.79 -5.47 -4.11
CA ALA A 122 -7.79 -5.14 -3.12
C ALA A 122 -7.19 -6.40 -2.49
N VAL A 123 -5.90 -6.33 -2.23
CA VAL A 123 -5.14 -7.31 -1.48
C VAL A 123 -4.47 -6.58 -0.32
N TRP A 124 -4.74 -7.04 0.88
CA TRP A 124 -4.14 -6.58 2.11
C TRP A 124 -3.25 -7.67 2.67
N VAL A 125 -2.04 -7.32 3.06
CA VAL A 125 -1.10 -8.21 3.73
C VAL A 125 -0.64 -7.53 5.00
N ASP A 126 -0.75 -8.22 6.12
CA ASP A 126 -0.22 -7.76 7.39
C ASP A 126 0.93 -8.62 7.89
N SER A 127 1.81 -7.99 8.66
CA SER A 127 2.92 -8.61 9.34
C SER A 127 3.23 -7.80 10.60
N PRO A 128 4.12 -8.28 11.49
CA PRO A 128 4.48 -7.54 12.70
C PRO A 128 5.19 -6.21 12.41
N ASP A 129 5.84 -6.12 11.24
CA ASP A 129 6.72 -5.00 10.88
C ASP A 129 6.08 -4.05 9.87
N SER A 130 5.04 -4.48 9.17
CA SER A 130 4.39 -3.68 8.13
C SER A 130 2.98 -4.14 7.78
N VAL A 131 2.22 -3.21 7.22
CA VAL A 131 0.98 -3.43 6.48
C VAL A 131 1.20 -3.05 5.04
N VAL A 132 0.80 -3.90 4.11
CA VAL A 132 0.82 -3.65 2.67
C VAL A 132 -0.60 -3.70 2.13
N LEU A 133 -0.99 -2.68 1.36
CA LEU A 133 -2.23 -2.66 0.61
C LEU A 133 -1.90 -2.43 -0.85
N GLY A 134 -2.38 -3.31 -1.71
CA GLY A 134 -2.39 -3.09 -3.14
C GLY A 134 -3.83 -3.18 -3.61
N TRP A 135 -4.25 -2.23 -4.41
CA TRP A 135 -5.61 -2.21 -4.96
C TRP A 135 -5.62 -1.64 -6.37
N CYS A 136 -6.69 -1.92 -7.10
CA CYS A 136 -6.88 -1.32 -8.41
C CYS A 136 -8.33 -1.20 -8.83
N ASN A 137 -8.60 -0.29 -9.77
CA ASN A 137 -9.93 -0.16 -10.33
C ASN A 137 -10.20 -1.27 -11.34
N VAL A 138 -11.37 -1.90 -11.19
CA VAL A 138 -11.79 -3.04 -12.01
C VAL A 138 -12.70 -2.55 -13.13
N VAL A 139 -12.27 -2.75 -14.37
CA VAL A 139 -13.02 -2.44 -15.59
C VAL A 139 -13.41 -3.71 -16.34
N LYS A 140 -14.35 -3.61 -17.28
CA LYS A 140 -14.82 -4.73 -18.12
C LYS A 140 -14.29 -4.64 -19.54
#